data_AF-A0A6A0ICV1-F1
#
_entry.id   AF-A0A6A0ICV1-F1
#
_cell.length_a   1.000
_cell.length_b   1.000
_cell.length_c   1.000
_cell.angle_alpha   90.00
_cell.angle_beta   90.00
_cell.angle_gamma   90.00
#
_symmetry.space_group_name_H-M   'P 1'
#
loop_
_entity.id
_entity.type
_entity.pdbx_description
1 polymer ?
#
loop_
_entity_poly.entity_id
_entity_poly.type
_entity_poly.pdbx_seq_one_letter_code
_entity_poly.pdbx_strand_id
1 'polypeptide(L)'
;MSAPIVRVLPTAKVAEKGGVFQILVEITAEEPLSDVVLAPIPPDGFTVEPIPGPGVTPDPKDVSVRIPRLDARSSITVAFRVWPPNFLGRPRHAKKEAPYYARGGPKSFTINVFYSSESSGGRGSLTNRVEIPYTTSIGFYLLFGLVGLLLGHVVKTETKHRADVVESRKAASSRSGRIASTLGFVFLTRFPALLTSLVIGFGALLTMAKDAIPVASWHQAIALGIGLALLADEQLLTKVRPPG
;
A
#
# COMPACT_ATOMS: atom_id res chain seq x y z
N MET A 1 -9.88 -32.97 -24.90
CA MET A 1 -9.73 -32.63 -23.47
C MET A 1 -9.75 -31.11 -23.40
N SER A 2 -10.90 -30.54 -23.10
CA SER A 2 -11.00 -29.10 -22.85
C SER A 2 -10.42 -28.77 -21.47
N ALA A 3 -9.56 -27.74 -21.41
CA ALA A 3 -9.08 -27.22 -20.14
C ALA A 3 -10.17 -26.36 -19.48
N PRO A 4 -10.30 -26.38 -18.13
CA PRO A 4 -11.20 -25.45 -17.46
C PRO A 4 -10.77 -24.00 -17.66
N ILE A 5 -11.75 -23.12 -17.63
CA ILE A 5 -11.51 -21.68 -17.63
C ILE A 5 -11.27 -21.26 -16.18
N VAL A 6 -10.10 -20.69 -15.90
CA VAL A 6 -9.75 -20.18 -14.57
C VAL A 6 -9.65 -18.66 -14.66
N ARG A 7 -10.26 -17.95 -13.71
CA ARG A 7 -10.16 -16.49 -13.58
C ARG A 7 -9.74 -16.13 -12.16
N VAL A 8 -8.77 -15.24 -12.03
CA VAL A 8 -8.27 -14.75 -10.74
C VAL A 8 -8.67 -13.29 -10.62
N LEU A 9 -9.60 -12.99 -9.72
CA LEU A 9 -10.26 -11.70 -9.56
C LEU A 9 -9.94 -11.13 -8.17
N PRO A 10 -9.19 -10.03 -8.07
CA PRO A 10 -8.93 -9.40 -6.78
C PRO A 10 -10.14 -8.55 -6.38
N THR A 11 -10.52 -8.56 -5.10
CA THR A 11 -11.59 -7.67 -4.59
C THR A 11 -11.14 -6.23 -4.43
N ALA A 12 -9.82 -5.99 -4.46
CA ALA A 12 -9.23 -4.67 -4.37
C ALA A 12 -8.39 -4.38 -5.62
N LYS A 13 -8.55 -3.18 -6.19
CA LYS A 13 -7.72 -2.70 -7.31
C LYS A 13 -6.29 -2.39 -6.87
N VAL A 14 -6.10 -2.11 -5.58
CA VAL A 14 -4.83 -1.76 -4.95
C VAL A 14 -4.79 -2.40 -3.56
N ALA A 15 -3.66 -3.01 -3.20
CA ALA A 15 -3.41 -3.55 -1.89
C ALA A 15 -2.68 -2.53 -1.02
N GLU A 16 -3.21 -2.25 0.17
CA GLU A 16 -2.57 -1.36 1.14
C GLU A 16 -1.72 -2.14 2.15
N LYS A 17 -0.64 -1.53 2.64
CA LYS A 17 0.15 -2.05 3.77
C LYS A 17 -0.74 -2.31 4.98
N GLY A 18 -0.83 -3.58 5.40
CA GLY A 18 -1.68 -4.03 6.50
C GLY A 18 -3.19 -4.09 6.17
N GLY A 19 -3.61 -3.66 4.98
CA GLY A 19 -5.01 -3.72 4.54
C GLY A 19 -5.37 -5.10 4.02
N VAL A 20 -6.31 -5.77 4.69
CA VAL A 20 -6.78 -7.10 4.29
C VAL A 20 -7.65 -7.00 3.05
N PHE A 21 -7.44 -7.89 2.09
CA PHE A 21 -8.30 -8.01 0.91
C PHE A 21 -8.50 -9.48 0.53
N GLN A 22 -9.28 -9.76 -0.51
CA GLN A 22 -9.53 -11.10 -0.98
C GLN A 22 -9.12 -11.27 -2.45
N ILE A 23 -8.72 -12.48 -2.80
CA ILE A 23 -8.56 -12.94 -4.18
C ILE A 23 -9.60 -14.03 -4.39
N LEU A 24 -10.44 -13.85 -5.39
CA LEU A 24 -11.44 -14.81 -5.82
C LEU A 24 -10.90 -15.59 -7.01
N VAL A 25 -10.97 -16.91 -6.94
CA VAL A 25 -10.60 -17.80 -8.06
C VAL A 25 -11.86 -18.47 -8.55
N GLU A 26 -12.32 -18.06 -9.72
CA GLU A 26 -13.44 -18.69 -10.41
C GLU A 26 -12.91 -19.78 -11.34
N ILE A 27 -13.46 -20.99 -11.21
CA ILE A 27 -13.17 -22.12 -12.09
C ILE A 27 -14.47 -22.51 -12.77
N THR A 28 -14.46 -22.53 -14.10
CA THR A 28 -15.58 -22.98 -14.93
C THR A 28 -15.15 -24.21 -15.70
N ALA A 29 -15.87 -25.32 -15.50
CA ALA A 29 -15.58 -26.60 -16.13
C ALA A 29 -16.43 -26.78 -17.38
N GLU A 30 -15.83 -27.07 -18.53
CA GLU A 30 -16.58 -27.47 -19.74
C GLU A 30 -16.97 -28.95 -19.71
N GLU A 31 -16.12 -29.77 -19.10
CA GLU A 31 -16.24 -31.22 -18.91
C GLU A 31 -16.20 -31.53 -17.40
N PRO A 32 -16.74 -32.67 -16.93
CA PRO A 32 -16.68 -33.03 -15.52
C PRO A 32 -15.23 -33.21 -15.04
N LEU A 33 -14.90 -32.57 -13.93
CA LEU A 33 -13.58 -32.61 -13.30
C LEU A 33 -13.67 -33.26 -11.93
N SER A 34 -12.62 -34.00 -11.59
CA SER A 34 -12.40 -34.57 -10.28
C SER A 34 -11.06 -34.12 -9.70
N ASP A 35 -10.96 -34.15 -8.38
CA ASP A 35 -9.74 -33.85 -7.63
C ASP A 35 -9.12 -32.50 -8.00
N VAL A 36 -9.94 -31.45 -8.05
CA VAL A 36 -9.49 -30.10 -8.38
C VAL A 36 -8.79 -29.52 -7.16
N VAL A 37 -7.52 -29.16 -7.31
CA VAL A 37 -6.69 -28.60 -6.24
C VAL A 37 -6.23 -27.21 -6.65
N LEU A 38 -6.53 -26.21 -5.81
CA LEU A 38 -6.00 -24.86 -5.95
C LEU A 38 -4.86 -24.66 -4.95
N ALA A 39 -3.69 -24.27 -5.43
CA ALA A 39 -2.52 -23.98 -4.62
C ALA A 39 -2.05 -22.52 -4.87
N PRO A 40 -2.36 -21.58 -3.96
CA PRO A 40 -1.88 -20.21 -4.09
C PRO A 40 -0.40 -20.10 -3.74
N ILE A 41 0.34 -19.33 -4.52
CA ILE A 41 1.72 -18.93 -4.25
C ILE A 41 1.71 -17.43 -3.94
N PRO A 42 1.73 -17.04 -2.65
CA PRO A 42 1.79 -15.63 -2.29
C PRO A 42 3.18 -15.03 -2.60
N PRO A 43 3.24 -13.73 -2.93
CA PRO A 43 4.49 -12.99 -2.97
C PRO A 43 5.13 -12.89 -1.58
N ASP A 44 6.43 -12.62 -1.52
CA ASP A 44 7.15 -12.57 -0.24
C ASP A 44 6.55 -11.57 0.77
N GLY A 45 6.40 -12.04 2.01
CA GLY A 45 5.84 -11.29 3.12
C GLY A 45 4.31 -11.21 3.16
N PHE A 46 3.62 -11.72 2.13
CA PHE A 46 2.17 -11.86 2.15
C PHE A 46 1.79 -13.22 2.74
N THR A 47 0.66 -13.25 3.43
CA THR A 47 0.03 -14.50 3.87
C THR A 47 -1.31 -14.64 3.18
N VAL A 48 -1.63 -15.85 2.73
CA VAL A 48 -2.88 -16.17 2.06
C VAL A 48 -3.54 -17.31 2.80
N GLU A 49 -4.84 -17.18 3.08
CA GLU A 49 -5.63 -18.16 3.82
C GLU A 49 -6.90 -18.47 3.02
N PRO A 50 -7.19 -19.74 2.72
CA PRO A 50 -8.45 -20.10 2.09
C PRO A 50 -9.63 -19.80 3.01
N ILE A 51 -10.71 -19.25 2.43
CA ILE A 51 -11.97 -19.02 3.14
C ILE A 51 -12.88 -20.22 2.89
N PRO A 52 -13.37 -20.91 3.94
CA PRO A 52 -14.33 -22.00 3.78
C PRO A 52 -15.58 -21.54 3.05
N GLY A 53 -16.12 -22.41 2.17
CA GLY A 53 -17.32 -22.12 1.41
C GLY A 53 -18.00 -23.41 0.91
N PRO A 54 -19.20 -23.29 0.31
CA PRO A 54 -19.91 -24.46 -0.24
C PRO A 54 -19.07 -25.20 -1.29
N GLY A 55 -18.86 -26.50 -1.11
CA GLY A 55 -18.06 -27.33 -2.03
C GLY A 55 -16.54 -27.10 -1.97
N VAL A 56 -16.07 -26.29 -1.03
CA VAL A 56 -14.66 -25.90 -0.86
C VAL A 56 -14.16 -26.44 0.48
N THR A 57 -13.23 -27.38 0.43
CA THR A 57 -12.58 -27.92 1.64
C THR A 57 -11.13 -27.44 1.68
N PRO A 58 -10.79 -26.48 2.56
CA PRO A 58 -9.41 -26.11 2.84
C PRO A 58 -8.60 -27.29 3.35
N ASP A 59 -7.36 -27.44 2.90
CA ASP A 59 -6.44 -28.39 3.51
C ASP A 59 -6.00 -27.88 4.89
N PRO A 60 -6.10 -28.66 5.98
CA PRO A 60 -5.64 -28.23 7.30
C PRO A 60 -4.12 -28.11 7.42
N LYS A 61 -3.34 -28.67 6.49
CA LYS A 61 -1.86 -28.71 6.52
C LYS A 61 -1.20 -27.69 5.61
N ASP A 62 -1.95 -27.07 4.70
CA ASP A 62 -1.43 -26.15 3.69
C ASP A 62 -2.47 -25.06 3.34
N VAL A 63 -2.08 -24.06 2.56
CA VAL A 63 -2.96 -22.99 2.07
C VAL A 63 -3.79 -23.41 0.85
N SER A 64 -3.70 -24.68 0.45
CA SER A 64 -4.39 -25.22 -0.70
C SER A 64 -5.85 -25.58 -0.39
N VAL A 65 -6.64 -25.67 -1.45
CA VAL A 65 -8.06 -26.00 -1.42
C VAL A 65 -8.30 -27.19 -2.32
N ARG A 66 -9.08 -28.16 -1.84
CA ARG A 66 -9.52 -29.29 -2.62
C ARG A 66 -11.02 -29.22 -2.88
N ILE A 67 -11.39 -29.40 -4.14
CA ILE A 67 -12.76 -29.54 -4.62
C ILE A 67 -12.88 -30.97 -5.17
N PRO A 68 -13.62 -31.86 -4.51
CA PRO A 68 -13.66 -33.28 -4.88
C PRO A 68 -14.16 -33.51 -6.31
N ARG A 69 -15.18 -32.74 -6.72
CA ARG A 69 -15.83 -32.86 -8.02
C ARG A 69 -16.41 -31.53 -8.46
N LEU A 70 -16.35 -31.26 -9.76
CA LEU A 70 -16.98 -30.14 -10.41
C LEU A 70 -17.68 -30.65 -11.68
N ASP A 71 -18.99 -30.51 -11.74
CA ASP A 71 -19.80 -31.04 -12.85
C ASP A 71 -19.56 -30.26 -14.14
N ALA A 72 -19.88 -30.88 -15.28
CA ALA A 72 -19.79 -30.23 -16.58
C ALA A 72 -20.66 -28.96 -16.62
N ARG A 73 -20.13 -27.89 -17.23
CA ARG A 73 -20.78 -26.57 -17.37
C ARG A 73 -21.13 -25.91 -16.04
N SER A 74 -20.55 -26.36 -14.93
CA SER A 74 -20.68 -25.71 -13.63
C SER A 74 -19.50 -24.79 -13.37
N SER A 75 -19.70 -23.84 -12.45
CA SER A 75 -18.64 -22.98 -11.95
C SER A 75 -18.61 -22.95 -10.43
N ILE A 76 -17.43 -22.73 -9.88
CA ILE A 76 -17.21 -22.56 -8.45
C ILE A 76 -16.24 -21.42 -8.22
N THR A 77 -16.48 -20.64 -7.17
CA THR A 77 -15.60 -19.56 -6.74
C THR A 77 -14.98 -19.88 -5.40
N VAL A 78 -13.65 -19.91 -5.36
CA VAL A 78 -12.87 -20.09 -4.14
C VAL A 78 -12.32 -18.74 -3.71
N ALA A 79 -12.60 -18.33 -2.48
CA ALA A 79 -12.09 -17.08 -1.94
C ALA A 79 -10.85 -17.32 -1.07
N PHE A 80 -9.82 -16.52 -1.29
CA PHE A 80 -8.61 -16.49 -0.48
C PHE A 80 -8.49 -15.14 0.22
N ARG A 81 -8.39 -15.14 1.53
CA ARG A 81 -8.07 -13.95 2.33
C ARG A 81 -6.58 -13.68 2.23
N VAL A 82 -6.21 -12.45 1.91
CA VAL A 82 -4.83 -12.00 1.79
C VAL A 82 -4.51 -11.02 2.91
N TRP A 83 -3.41 -11.30 3.62
CA TRP A 83 -2.82 -10.44 4.64
C TRP A 83 -1.50 -9.87 4.12
N PRO A 84 -1.49 -8.62 3.66
CA PRO A 84 -0.26 -7.95 3.27
C PRO A 84 0.65 -7.72 4.49
N PRO A 85 1.96 -7.59 4.27
CA PRO A 85 2.84 -7.11 5.32
C PRO A 85 2.39 -5.70 5.76
N ASN A 86 2.50 -5.45 7.06
CA ASN A 86 2.24 -4.14 7.62
C ASN A 86 3.42 -3.18 7.37
N PHE A 87 3.34 -1.99 7.94
CA PHE A 87 4.39 -0.99 7.85
C PHE A 87 5.78 -1.47 8.29
N LEU A 88 5.85 -2.41 9.23
CA LEU A 88 7.07 -2.99 9.77
C LEU A 88 7.51 -4.26 9.01
N GLY A 89 6.90 -4.57 7.87
CA GLY A 89 7.22 -5.76 7.08
C GLY A 89 6.64 -7.06 7.63
N ARG A 90 5.80 -6.99 8.68
CA ARG A 90 5.24 -8.18 9.34
C ARG A 90 3.82 -8.48 8.86
N PRO A 91 3.56 -9.66 8.30
CA PRO A 91 2.19 -10.16 8.20
C PRO A 91 1.62 -10.50 9.59
N ARG A 92 0.29 -10.55 9.72
CA ARG A 92 -0.42 -10.73 11.01
C ARG A 92 -0.06 -12.04 11.74
N HIS A 93 0.20 -13.13 10.99
CA HIS A 93 0.35 -14.49 11.54
C HIS A 93 1.53 -15.30 10.96
N ALA A 94 2.36 -14.74 10.08
CA ALA A 94 3.46 -15.48 9.47
C ALA A 94 4.86 -15.08 9.99
N LYS A 95 5.75 -16.08 10.06
CA LYS A 95 7.18 -15.91 10.41
C LYS A 95 8.00 -15.28 9.28
N LYS A 96 7.46 -15.24 8.06
CA LYS A 96 8.15 -14.74 6.86
C LYS A 96 8.01 -13.21 6.80
N GLU A 97 8.95 -12.51 7.41
CA GLU A 97 9.05 -11.05 7.27
C GLU A 97 9.32 -10.71 5.80
N ALA A 98 8.55 -9.79 5.23
CA ALA A 98 8.95 -9.17 3.98
C ALA A 98 10.18 -8.29 4.29
N PRO A 99 11.19 -8.21 3.42
CA PRO A 99 12.18 -7.16 3.52
C PRO A 99 11.47 -5.82 3.65
N TYR A 100 11.95 -4.95 4.55
CA TYR A 100 11.43 -3.58 4.78
C TYR A 100 11.20 -2.77 3.49
N TYR A 101 11.85 -3.21 2.40
CA TYR A 101 11.83 -2.69 1.05
C TYR A 101 11.07 -3.59 0.07
N ALA A 102 9.87 -4.08 0.37
CA ALA A 102 8.99 -4.56 -0.70
C ALA A 102 8.69 -3.37 -1.63
N ARG A 103 9.62 -3.14 -2.58
CA ARG A 103 9.73 -1.97 -3.44
C ARG A 103 8.41 -1.76 -4.16
N GLY A 104 8.05 -0.49 -4.32
CA GLY A 104 6.87 -0.05 -5.05
C GLY A 104 6.83 -0.72 -6.42
N GLY A 105 5.72 -1.38 -6.68
CA GLY A 105 5.51 -2.19 -7.87
C GLY A 105 4.37 -3.18 -7.62
N PRO A 106 3.64 -3.59 -8.67
CA PRO A 106 2.61 -4.61 -8.55
C PRO A 106 3.15 -5.91 -7.93
N LYS A 107 2.33 -6.55 -7.10
CA LYS A 107 2.63 -7.84 -6.48
C LYS A 107 1.86 -8.93 -7.21
N SER A 108 2.60 -9.94 -7.61
CA SER A 108 2.08 -11.10 -8.33
C SER A 108 1.55 -12.12 -7.33
N PHE A 109 0.28 -12.49 -7.49
CA PHE A 109 -0.31 -13.65 -6.84
C PHE A 109 -0.52 -14.71 -7.90
N THR A 110 0.16 -15.84 -7.75
CA THR A 110 0.07 -16.95 -8.68
C THR A 110 -0.82 -18.02 -8.09
N ILE A 111 -1.76 -18.54 -8.87
CA ILE A 111 -2.64 -19.65 -8.48
C ILE A 111 -2.36 -20.80 -9.43
N ASN A 112 -1.91 -21.93 -8.87
CA ASN A 112 -1.82 -23.18 -9.60
C ASN A 112 -3.10 -23.97 -9.39
N VAL A 113 -3.66 -24.50 -10.47
CA VAL A 113 -4.84 -25.35 -10.47
C VAL A 113 -4.45 -26.70 -11.06
N PHE A 114 -4.58 -27.76 -10.28
CA PHE A 114 -4.38 -29.15 -10.71
C PHE A 114 -5.75 -29.84 -10.78
N TYR A 115 -5.98 -30.70 -11.77
CA TYR A 115 -7.27 -31.38 -11.92
C TYR A 115 -7.12 -32.70 -12.68
N SER A 116 -8.12 -33.57 -12.54
CA SER A 116 -8.30 -34.77 -13.36
C SER A 116 -9.59 -34.65 -14.19
N SER A 117 -9.52 -34.82 -15.51
CA SER A 117 -10.73 -34.88 -16.34
C SER A 117 -11.33 -36.28 -16.26
N GLU A 118 -12.62 -36.37 -15.93
CA GLU A 118 -13.33 -37.66 -15.95
C GLU A 118 -13.57 -38.14 -17.39
N SER A 119 -13.74 -37.23 -18.35
CA SER A 119 -14.01 -37.55 -19.76
C SER A 119 -12.81 -38.12 -20.50
N SER A 120 -11.61 -37.60 -20.25
CA SER A 120 -10.39 -38.05 -20.93
C SER A 120 -9.51 -38.97 -20.08
N GLY A 121 -9.81 -39.11 -18.78
CA GLY A 121 -8.98 -39.84 -17.81
C GLY A 121 -7.60 -39.20 -17.55
N GLY A 122 -7.33 -38.03 -18.12
CA GLY A 122 -6.05 -37.33 -18.04
C GLY A 122 -5.96 -36.37 -16.87
N ARG A 123 -4.73 -36.14 -16.38
CA ARG A 123 -4.41 -35.07 -15.42
C ARG A 123 -3.97 -33.82 -16.15
N GLY A 124 -4.38 -32.66 -15.64
CA GLY A 124 -4.00 -31.35 -16.17
C GLY A 124 -3.56 -30.40 -15.07
N SER A 125 -2.84 -29.35 -15.48
CA SER A 125 -2.45 -28.25 -14.61
C SER A 125 -2.51 -26.93 -15.36
N LEU A 126 -2.97 -25.89 -14.68
CA LEU A 126 -3.02 -24.51 -15.19
C LEU A 126 -2.41 -23.58 -14.15
N THR A 127 -1.76 -22.53 -14.62
CA THR A 127 -1.21 -21.48 -13.77
C THR A 127 -1.76 -20.15 -14.23
N ASN A 128 -2.42 -19.44 -13.32
CA ASN A 128 -2.87 -18.08 -13.56
C ASN A 128 -2.25 -17.11 -12.56
N ARG A 129 -2.10 -15.86 -12.98
CA ARG A 129 -1.50 -14.80 -12.19
C ARG A 129 -2.39 -13.57 -12.20
N VAL A 130 -2.46 -12.90 -11.05
CA VAL A 130 -2.98 -11.54 -10.94
C VAL A 130 -1.90 -10.63 -10.37
N GLU A 131 -1.81 -9.42 -10.92
CA GLU A 131 -0.95 -8.37 -10.40
C GLU A 131 -1.76 -7.31 -9.69
N ILE A 132 -1.39 -7.01 -8.45
CA ILE A 132 -2.09 -6.02 -7.63
C ILE A 132 -1.06 -4.96 -7.21
N PRO A 133 -1.23 -3.69 -7.61
CA PRO A 133 -0.43 -2.58 -7.09
C PRO A 133 -0.42 -2.60 -5.56
N TYR A 134 0.76 -2.46 -4.96
CA TYR A 134 0.93 -2.45 -3.51
C TYR A 134 1.44 -1.10 -3.03
N THR A 135 0.70 -0.47 -2.13
CA THR A 135 0.94 0.91 -1.68
C THR A 135 0.88 1.05 -0.16
N THR A 136 1.39 2.17 0.35
CA THR A 136 1.22 2.58 1.74
C THR A 136 -0.22 3.05 1.97
N SER A 137 -0.83 2.77 3.13
CA SER A 137 -2.18 3.29 3.41
C SER A 137 -2.20 4.81 3.32
N ILE A 138 -3.30 5.37 2.82
CA ILE A 138 -3.46 6.83 2.66
C ILE A 138 -3.24 7.61 3.98
N GLY A 139 -3.66 7.06 5.12
CA GLY A 139 -3.49 7.71 6.43
C GLY A 139 -2.02 7.92 6.79
N PHE A 140 -1.19 6.89 6.63
CA PHE A 140 0.26 6.99 6.83
C PHE A 140 0.91 7.94 5.82
N TYR A 141 0.49 7.90 4.55
CA TYR A 141 1.00 8.84 3.56
C TYR A 141 0.75 10.30 3.97
N LEU A 142 -0.48 10.64 4.36
CA LEU A 142 -0.84 11.99 4.80
C LEU A 142 -0.10 12.37 6.09
N LEU A 143 -0.02 11.47 7.07
CA LEU A 143 0.68 11.72 8.33
C LEU A 143 2.16 12.03 8.10
N PHE A 144 2.87 11.18 7.37
CA PHE A 144 4.29 11.37 7.10
C PHE A 144 4.55 12.54 6.13
N GLY A 145 3.63 12.81 5.21
CA GLY A 145 3.65 14.02 4.39
C GLY A 145 3.54 15.29 5.23
N LEU A 146 2.65 15.32 6.22
CA LEU A 146 2.51 16.43 7.17
C LEU A 146 3.76 16.58 8.04
N VAL A 147 4.35 15.49 8.52
CA VAL A 147 5.65 15.53 9.23
C VAL A 147 6.74 16.13 8.32
N GLY A 148 6.78 15.73 7.05
CA GLY A 148 7.67 16.31 6.05
C GLY A 148 7.45 17.82 5.85
N LEU A 149 6.19 18.26 5.78
CA LEU A 149 5.84 19.68 5.68
C LEU A 149 6.34 20.48 6.88
N LEU A 150 6.16 19.96 8.09
CA LEU A 150 6.65 20.58 9.32
C LEU A 150 8.19 20.67 9.31
N LEU A 151 8.88 19.60 8.96
CA LEU A 151 10.35 19.60 8.86
C LEU A 151 10.85 20.59 7.80
N GLY A 152 10.20 20.62 6.64
CA GLY A 152 10.52 21.59 5.58
C GLY A 152 10.31 23.03 6.04
N HIS A 153 9.24 23.31 6.78
CA HIS A 153 8.99 24.63 7.37
C HIS A 153 10.07 25.04 8.38
N VAL A 154 10.48 24.12 9.27
CA VAL A 154 11.58 24.36 10.23
C VAL A 154 12.87 24.70 9.47
N VAL A 155 13.29 23.84 8.55
CA VAL A 155 14.53 24.03 7.76
C VAL A 155 14.49 25.37 7.01
N LYS A 156 13.36 25.66 6.36
CA LYS A 156 13.17 26.91 5.62
C LYS A 156 13.25 28.14 6.52
N THR A 157 12.58 28.11 7.67
CA THR A 157 12.56 29.24 8.60
C THR A 157 13.94 29.47 9.20
N GLU A 158 14.64 28.41 9.60
CA GLU A 158 16.02 28.50 10.11
C GLU A 158 16.99 29.01 9.03
N THR A 159 16.76 28.67 7.77
CA THR A 159 17.62 29.11 6.65
C THR A 159 17.35 30.58 6.27
N LYS A 160 16.07 30.98 6.10
CA LYS A 160 15.68 32.34 5.70
C LYS A 160 15.89 33.37 6.81
N HIS A 161 15.67 32.98 8.07
CA HIS A 161 15.73 33.87 9.23
C HIS A 161 16.88 33.52 10.18
N ARG A 162 18.00 33.04 9.61
CA ARG A 162 19.14 32.55 10.39
C ARG A 162 19.63 33.55 11.42
N ALA A 163 19.69 34.85 11.08
CA ALA A 163 20.12 35.90 11.99
C ALA A 163 19.20 36.00 13.22
N ASP A 164 17.89 36.13 13.00
CA ASP A 164 16.86 36.23 14.04
C ASP A 164 16.80 34.95 14.92
N VAL A 165 16.99 33.78 14.32
CA VAL A 165 17.04 32.50 15.05
C VAL A 165 18.31 32.40 15.91
N VAL A 166 19.45 32.88 15.42
CA VAL A 166 20.69 32.92 16.23
C VAL A 166 20.55 33.91 17.38
N GLU A 167 19.91 35.05 17.15
CA GLU A 167 19.66 36.06 18.17
C GLU A 167 18.73 35.55 19.28
N SER A 168 17.60 34.94 18.91
CA SER A 168 16.66 34.31 19.85
C SER A 168 17.26 33.13 20.63
N ARG A 169 18.30 32.46 20.10
CA ARG A 169 19.09 31.46 20.84
C ARG A 169 20.10 32.09 21.81
N LYS A 170 20.70 33.23 21.45
CA LYS A 170 21.63 33.94 22.33
C LYS A 170 20.94 34.54 23.56
N ALA A 171 19.67 34.91 23.43
CA ALA A 171 18.85 35.40 24.54
C ALA A 171 18.56 34.34 25.63
N ALA A 172 18.75 33.05 25.35
CA ALA A 172 18.49 31.96 26.29
C ALA A 172 19.77 31.37 26.91
N SER A 173 19.82 31.35 28.24
CA SER A 173 20.97 30.87 29.02
C SER A 173 21.09 29.34 29.09
N SER A 174 19.98 28.60 28.96
CA SER A 174 19.95 27.13 29.06
C SER A 174 19.69 26.44 27.72
N ARG A 175 20.16 25.18 27.58
CA ARG A 175 19.94 24.36 26.37
C ARG A 175 18.46 24.13 26.08
N SER A 176 17.65 23.87 27.10
CA SER A 176 16.19 23.74 26.97
C SER A 176 15.54 25.08 26.58
N GLY A 177 16.00 26.19 27.15
CA GLY A 177 15.52 27.54 26.80
C GLY A 177 15.81 27.92 25.35
N ARG A 178 16.97 27.50 24.81
CA ARG A 178 17.32 27.71 23.39
C ARG A 178 16.44 26.91 22.44
N ILE A 179 16.08 25.69 22.80
CA ILE A 179 15.16 24.86 22.02
C ILE A 179 13.75 25.48 22.06
N ALA A 180 13.29 25.87 23.25
CA ALA A 180 11.98 26.51 23.42
C ALA A 180 11.88 27.85 22.67
N SER A 181 12.92 28.69 22.70
CA SER A 181 12.92 29.98 21.97
C SER A 181 12.95 29.79 20.46
N THR A 182 13.71 28.81 19.97
CA THR A 182 13.74 28.45 18.54
C THR A 182 12.37 27.93 18.09
N LEU A 183 11.76 27.00 18.85
CA LEU A 183 10.42 26.49 18.54
C LEU A 183 9.37 27.60 18.62
N GLY A 184 9.45 28.48 19.61
CA GLY A 184 8.57 29.64 19.71
C GLY A 184 8.65 30.55 18.49
N PHE A 185 9.85 30.86 18.02
CA PHE A 185 10.03 31.67 16.81
C PHE A 185 9.51 30.97 15.54
N VAL A 186 9.82 29.68 15.37
CA VAL A 186 9.47 28.90 14.18
C VAL A 186 7.96 28.62 14.09
N PHE A 187 7.30 28.37 15.22
CA PHE A 187 5.90 27.95 15.27
C PHE A 187 4.91 29.04 15.67
N LEU A 188 5.25 29.94 16.60
CA LEU A 188 4.33 30.98 17.09
C LEU A 188 4.48 32.27 16.27
N THR A 189 5.70 32.78 16.12
CA THR A 189 5.93 34.04 15.38
C THR A 189 5.65 33.88 13.88
N ARG A 190 5.84 32.67 13.34
CA ARG A 190 5.58 32.34 11.93
C ARG A 190 4.34 31.47 11.74
N PHE A 191 3.42 31.48 12.70
CA PHE A 191 2.19 30.67 12.65
C PHE A 191 1.37 30.88 11.36
N PRO A 192 1.17 32.11 10.83
CA PRO A 192 0.42 32.28 9.59
C PRO A 192 1.08 31.62 8.37
N ALA A 193 2.41 31.73 8.25
CA ALA A 193 3.16 31.10 7.16
C ALA A 193 3.13 29.57 7.27
N LEU A 194 3.26 29.05 8.50
CA LEU A 194 3.09 27.63 8.78
C LEU A 194 1.68 27.14 8.39
N LEU A 195 0.64 27.86 8.77
CA LEU A 195 -0.75 27.50 8.46
C LEU A 195 -0.98 27.46 6.94
N THR A 196 -0.50 28.47 6.21
CA THR A 196 -0.57 28.50 4.74
C THR A 196 0.16 27.32 4.12
N SER A 197 1.39 27.02 4.57
CA SER A 197 2.16 25.88 4.09
C SER A 197 1.48 24.54 4.38
N LEU A 198 0.86 24.40 5.55
CA LEU A 198 0.09 23.21 5.92
C LEU A 198 -1.16 23.06 5.06
N VAL A 199 -1.94 24.12 4.84
CA VAL A 199 -3.16 24.07 4.03
C VAL A 199 -2.85 23.73 2.57
N ILE A 200 -1.90 24.45 1.96
CA ILE A 200 -1.49 24.22 0.56
C ILE A 200 -0.82 22.86 0.42
N GLY A 201 0.11 22.54 1.31
CA GLY A 201 0.82 21.28 1.32
C GLY A 201 -0.10 20.08 1.51
N PHE A 202 -1.05 20.15 2.45
CA PHE A 202 -2.04 19.11 2.67
C PHE A 202 -2.99 18.96 1.48
N GLY A 203 -3.43 20.07 0.88
CA GLY A 203 -4.21 20.05 -0.36
C GLY A 203 -3.48 19.34 -1.50
N ALA A 204 -2.20 19.63 -1.69
CA ALA A 204 -1.35 18.96 -2.68
C ALA A 204 -1.14 17.48 -2.37
N LEU A 205 -0.95 17.10 -1.10
CA LEU A 205 -0.87 15.69 -0.71
C LEU A 205 -2.19 14.95 -1.02
N LEU A 206 -3.34 15.56 -0.74
CA LEU A 206 -4.65 14.96 -1.04
C LEU A 206 -4.88 14.76 -2.55
N THR A 207 -4.52 15.73 -3.39
CA THR A 207 -4.66 15.58 -4.85
C THR A 207 -3.74 14.48 -5.37
N MET A 208 -2.49 14.44 -4.93
CA MET A 208 -1.52 13.40 -5.30
C MET A 208 -1.94 11.99 -4.82
N ALA A 209 -2.56 11.89 -3.65
CA ALA A 209 -3.12 10.64 -3.15
C ALA A 209 -4.32 10.17 -4.00
N LYS A 210 -5.19 11.09 -4.40
CA LYS A 210 -6.35 10.81 -5.27
C LYS A 210 -5.92 10.33 -6.65
N ASP A 211 -4.87 10.94 -7.20
CA ASP A 211 -4.31 10.56 -8.50
C ASP A 211 -3.38 9.33 -8.43
N ALA A 212 -3.41 8.63 -7.29
CA ALA A 212 -2.77 7.35 -7.05
C ALA A 212 -1.25 7.34 -7.29
N ILE A 213 -0.54 8.44 -7.02
CA ILE A 213 0.93 8.42 -7.01
C ILE A 213 1.34 7.48 -5.88
N PRO A 214 1.83 6.27 -6.18
CA PRO A 214 2.01 5.25 -5.17
C PRO A 214 3.27 5.60 -4.41
N VAL A 215 3.10 6.30 -3.30
CA VAL A 215 4.20 6.55 -2.39
C VAL A 215 4.49 5.24 -1.67
N ALA A 216 5.44 4.51 -2.24
CA ALA A 216 5.81 3.16 -1.87
C ALA A 216 6.34 3.06 -0.43
N SER A 217 6.75 4.19 0.18
CA SER A 217 7.27 4.23 1.54
C SER A 217 7.05 5.58 2.24
N TRP A 218 7.01 5.57 3.57
CA TRP A 218 6.88 6.79 4.37
C TRP A 218 8.01 7.80 4.16
N HIS A 219 9.25 7.35 3.91
CA HIS A 219 10.36 8.25 3.64
C HIS A 219 10.12 9.11 2.40
N GLN A 220 9.50 8.51 1.36
CA GLN A 220 9.10 9.25 0.17
C GLN A 220 7.98 10.25 0.49
N ALA A 221 7.04 9.92 1.39
CA ALA A 221 6.02 10.85 1.85
C ALA A 221 6.64 12.04 2.62
N ILE A 222 7.60 11.78 3.51
CA ILE A 222 8.36 12.84 4.20
C ILE A 222 9.12 13.71 3.20
N ALA A 223 9.86 13.11 2.27
CA ALA A 223 10.62 13.83 1.26
C ALA A 223 9.72 14.71 0.39
N LEU A 224 8.55 14.19 0.00
CA LEU A 224 7.53 14.95 -0.72
C LEU A 224 7.02 16.12 0.13
N GLY A 225 6.69 15.88 1.39
CA GLY A 225 6.26 16.94 2.33
C GLY A 225 7.31 18.04 2.49
N ILE A 226 8.59 17.68 2.63
CA ILE A 226 9.69 18.66 2.68
C ILE A 226 9.74 19.48 1.39
N GLY A 227 9.68 18.82 0.23
CA GLY A 227 9.67 19.49 -1.07
C GLY A 227 8.50 20.47 -1.21
N LEU A 228 7.30 20.07 -0.81
CA LEU A 228 6.11 20.92 -0.84
C LEU A 228 6.26 22.16 0.07
N ALA A 229 6.78 22.00 1.29
CA ALA A 229 6.99 23.12 2.21
C ALA A 229 8.02 24.15 1.69
N LEU A 230 9.05 23.68 0.97
CA LEU A 230 10.02 24.55 0.33
C LEU A 230 9.41 25.34 -0.83
N LEU A 231 8.47 24.74 -1.58
CA LEU A 231 7.88 25.33 -2.79
C LEU A 231 6.64 26.23 -2.54
N ALA A 232 5.92 26.03 -1.44
CA ALA A 232 4.56 26.57 -1.23
C ALA A 232 4.41 28.11 -1.18
N ASP A 233 5.47 28.90 -1.13
CA ASP A 233 5.38 30.25 -0.55
C ASP A 233 5.68 31.39 -1.53
N GLU A 234 6.33 31.15 -2.67
CA GLU A 234 6.67 32.24 -3.61
C GLU A 234 6.59 31.84 -5.09
N GLN A 235 6.90 30.60 -5.44
CA GLN A 235 6.90 30.16 -6.86
C GLN A 235 5.54 29.63 -7.35
N LEU A 236 4.67 29.17 -6.46
CA LEU A 236 3.33 28.69 -6.81
C LEU A 236 2.32 29.84 -6.93
N LEU A 237 2.36 30.82 -6.03
CA LEU A 237 1.49 32.00 -6.08
C LEU A 237 1.81 32.92 -7.27
N THR A 238 3.07 33.01 -7.68
CA THR A 238 3.47 33.76 -8.88
C THR A 238 3.09 33.06 -10.19
N LYS A 239 2.91 31.73 -10.18
CA LYS A 239 2.44 30.96 -11.34
C LYS A 239 0.92 30.89 -11.50
N VAL A 240 0.14 31.20 -10.46
CA VAL A 240 -1.33 31.18 -10.48
C VAL A 240 -1.94 32.56 -10.79
N ARG A 241 -1.12 33.62 -10.85
CA ARG A 241 -1.59 34.95 -11.29
C ARG A 241 -1.64 34.97 -12.83
N PRO A 242 -2.80 35.20 -13.47
CA PRO A 242 -2.82 35.43 -14.92
C PRO A 242 -2.05 36.73 -15.23
N PRO A 243 -1.38 36.82 -16.39
CA PRO A 243 -0.78 38.07 -16.82
C PRO A 243 -1.91 39.11 -16.95
N GLY A 244 -1.74 40.23 -16.24
CA GLY A 244 -2.55 41.43 -16.44
C GLY A 244 -2.18 42.13 -17.74
#